data_AF-A0A975QR93-F1
#
_entry.id   AF-A0A975QR93-F1
#
_cell.length_a   1.000
_cell.length_b   1.000
_cell.length_c   1.000
_cell.angle_alpha   90.00
_cell.angle_beta   90.00
_cell.angle_gamma   90.00
#
_symmetry.space_group_name_H-M   'P 1'
#
loop_
_entity.id
_entity.type
_entity.pdbx_description
1 polymer ?
#
loop_
_entity_poly.entity_id
_entity_poly.type
_entity_poly.pdbx_seq_one_letter_code
_entity_poly.pdbx_strand_id
1 'polypeptide(L)'
;MKKLLLLFILFLSGCTITIEPLVVEQDTKIDVGSPEPDWEEFIKDFGLDGLVGSYVNVNVVGKYLIEYESNGQNNLIVVEVVDSSDPDIDLKGSTEIDLELGEEFLDPGVDTSDNYDENLEVRVDSNVDIQNIGEYTVKYTVYDSSGNSDEVIRTVKVTDTVNPIIELIGEAIVSIDLGTEYIDDGAVCSDYSTCQIEVEGIVDDGVSGSYEIIYTATDESGNKNSIKRTVEVIEENTEEINLDLVINKNLLDLSHKKVGYEMTPTYIVIHNTGNTASAYNEINYLHNTNNTSFTSFHFAVDENEVWQGMDTNYNAWHAGDGDGVNSYNRNSIGIEIAKSLTHDDETKDQATYNAAVLTARMMLEYNIPIENIITHYDASGKYCPHDIFDRYGFDRFKDLVQTIYDQIL
;
A
#
# COMPACT_ATOMS: atom_id res chain seq x y z
N MET A 1 -40.77 56.18 2.13
CA MET A 1 -41.11 57.60 1.84
C MET A 1 -42.10 58.08 2.89
N LYS A 2 -41.66 58.88 3.88
CA LYS A 2 -42.52 59.43 4.94
C LYS A 2 -43.50 60.44 4.33
N LYS A 3 -44.79 60.11 4.25
CA LYS A 3 -45.86 61.09 3.97
C LYS A 3 -46.22 61.78 5.28
N LEU A 4 -45.62 62.94 5.49
CA LEU A 4 -46.01 63.90 6.52
C LEU A 4 -47.36 64.51 6.07
N LEU A 5 -48.44 64.23 6.80
CA LEU A 5 -49.73 64.89 6.58
C LEU A 5 -49.61 66.34 7.05
N LEU A 6 -49.65 67.27 6.11
CA LEU A 6 -49.52 68.71 6.34
C LEU A 6 -50.93 69.26 6.65
N LEU A 7 -51.18 69.64 7.91
CA LEU A 7 -52.44 70.31 8.28
C LEU A 7 -52.34 71.82 7.95
N PHE A 8 -53.20 72.28 7.03
CA PHE A 8 -53.31 73.69 6.65
C PHE A 8 -54.22 74.43 7.65
N ILE A 9 -53.72 75.43 8.37
CA ILE A 9 -54.54 76.33 9.20
C ILE A 9 -54.62 77.70 8.49
N LEU A 10 -55.80 78.01 7.94
CA LEU A 10 -56.14 79.36 7.48
C LEU A 10 -56.41 80.26 8.69
N PHE A 11 -55.63 81.34 8.84
CA PHE A 11 -55.90 82.39 9.81
C PHE A 11 -57.05 83.30 9.32
N LEU A 12 -58.21 83.23 9.99
CA LEU A 12 -59.18 84.33 10.02
C LEU A 12 -59.08 85.03 11.38
N SER A 13 -58.76 86.31 11.31
CA SER A 13 -58.53 87.24 12.40
C SER A 13 -59.72 87.35 13.36
N GLY A 14 -59.47 87.18 14.67
CA GLY A 14 -60.32 87.75 15.73
C GLY A 14 -60.78 86.81 16.84
N CYS A 15 -60.46 85.52 16.81
CA CYS A 15 -60.76 84.60 17.91
C CYS A 15 -59.46 83.95 18.40
N THR A 16 -59.09 84.17 19.66
CA THR A 16 -58.07 83.35 20.33
C THR A 16 -58.66 81.96 20.55
N ILE A 17 -58.34 81.01 19.65
CA ILE A 17 -58.53 79.60 19.93
C ILE A 17 -57.41 79.21 20.89
N THR A 18 -57.74 79.08 22.17
CA THR A 18 -56.91 78.33 23.11
C THR A 18 -57.05 76.87 22.69
N ILE A 19 -56.10 76.36 21.91
CA ILE A 19 -55.95 74.91 21.73
C ILE A 19 -55.34 74.44 23.04
N GLU A 20 -56.17 73.96 23.97
CA GLU A 20 -55.64 73.23 25.11
C GLU A 20 -54.82 72.04 24.56
N PRO A 21 -53.61 71.79 25.08
CA PRO A 21 -52.82 70.66 24.62
C PRO A 21 -53.63 69.39 24.88
N LEU A 22 -53.81 68.63 23.80
CA LEU A 22 -54.45 67.33 23.79
C LEU A 22 -53.85 66.46 24.91
N VAL A 23 -54.67 66.09 25.90
CA VAL A 23 -54.25 65.25 27.02
C VAL A 23 -53.95 63.85 26.47
N VAL A 24 -52.74 63.36 26.73
CA VAL A 24 -52.14 62.16 26.13
C VAL A 24 -52.42 60.91 26.98
N GLU A 25 -52.26 59.74 26.34
CA GLU A 25 -51.82 58.44 26.88
C GLU A 25 -52.91 57.38 27.12
N GLN A 26 -53.38 56.80 26.01
CA GLN A 26 -53.55 55.35 25.97
C GLN A 26 -52.84 54.80 24.74
N ASP A 27 -51.68 54.20 24.98
CA ASP A 27 -51.00 53.38 23.99
C ASP A 27 -51.65 51.99 24.04
N THR A 28 -52.42 51.65 22.99
CA THR A 28 -52.94 50.29 22.83
C THR A 28 -52.17 49.60 21.72
N LYS A 29 -51.76 48.36 22.00
CA LYS A 29 -51.07 47.51 21.04
C LYS A 29 -52.04 46.49 20.45
N ILE A 30 -51.99 46.30 19.15
CA ILE A 30 -52.72 45.25 18.43
C ILE A 30 -51.68 44.46 17.64
N ASP A 31 -51.74 43.13 17.71
CA ASP A 31 -50.83 42.28 16.94
C ASP A 31 -51.25 42.25 15.46
N VAL A 32 -50.28 42.21 14.57
CA VAL A 32 -50.52 42.23 13.13
C VAL A 32 -51.30 40.99 12.68
N GLY A 33 -52.28 41.19 11.80
CA GLY A 33 -53.18 40.11 11.36
C GLY A 33 -54.27 39.73 12.36
N SER A 34 -54.37 40.41 13.51
CA SER A 34 -55.52 40.29 14.40
C SER A 34 -56.84 40.58 13.69
N PRO A 35 -57.96 39.94 14.06
CA PRO A 35 -59.28 40.31 13.55
C PRO A 35 -59.51 41.82 13.71
N GLU A 36 -60.00 42.47 12.66
CA GLU A 36 -60.26 43.90 12.71
C GLU A 36 -61.28 44.18 13.84
N PRO A 37 -60.91 45.01 14.85
CA PRO A 37 -61.84 45.36 15.92
C PRO A 37 -63.07 46.07 15.36
N ASP A 38 -64.22 45.89 16.01
CA ASP A 38 -65.29 46.87 15.85
C ASP A 38 -64.80 48.19 16.47
N TRP A 39 -64.33 49.10 15.63
CA TRP A 39 -63.72 50.36 16.08
C TRP A 39 -64.70 51.24 16.87
N GLU A 40 -66.02 51.10 16.65
CA GLU A 40 -67.02 51.82 17.44
C GLU A 40 -67.23 51.19 18.83
N GLU A 41 -67.07 49.86 18.96
CA GLU A 41 -67.08 49.16 20.25
C GLU A 41 -65.76 49.32 21.01
N PHE A 42 -64.63 49.26 20.29
CA PHE A 42 -63.29 49.45 20.81
C PHE A 42 -63.12 50.81 21.51
N ILE A 43 -63.65 51.89 20.93
CA ILE A 43 -63.64 53.21 21.58
C ILE A 43 -64.63 53.29 22.76
N LYS A 44 -65.75 52.54 22.73
CA LYS A 44 -66.74 52.50 23.83
C LYS A 44 -66.18 51.87 25.09
N ASP A 45 -65.27 50.91 24.99
CA ASP A 45 -64.58 50.30 26.14
C ASP A 45 -63.71 51.31 26.93
N PHE A 46 -63.37 52.44 26.29
CA PHE A 46 -62.71 53.57 26.92
C PHE A 46 -63.68 54.67 27.38
N GLY A 47 -64.99 54.40 27.35
CA GLY A 47 -66.06 55.29 27.80
C GLY A 47 -66.49 56.36 26.79
N LEU A 48 -66.40 56.06 25.48
CA LEU A 48 -66.58 57.03 24.38
C LEU A 48 -67.83 56.73 23.51
N ASP A 49 -68.48 57.76 22.95
CA ASP A 49 -69.59 57.66 21.98
C ASP A 49 -69.29 58.54 20.73
N GLY A 50 -69.14 57.98 19.52
CA GLY A 50 -68.89 58.76 18.28
C GLY A 50 -68.46 57.96 17.03
N LEU A 51 -68.44 58.60 15.84
CA LEU A 51 -68.04 58.01 14.53
C LEU A 51 -66.52 58.15 14.30
N VAL A 52 -65.84 57.05 13.97
CA VAL A 52 -64.39 56.98 13.72
C VAL A 52 -64.02 57.58 12.36
N GLY A 53 -63.08 58.53 12.33
CA GLY A 53 -62.64 59.24 11.11
C GLY A 53 -61.48 58.59 10.34
N SER A 54 -60.81 57.59 10.92
CA SER A 54 -59.64 56.91 10.35
C SER A 54 -59.54 55.46 10.82
N TYR A 55 -59.34 54.52 9.88
CA TYR A 55 -59.18 53.10 10.17
C TYR A 55 -57.70 52.75 10.40
N VAL A 56 -57.42 51.89 11.38
CA VAL A 56 -56.10 51.29 11.58
C VAL A 56 -55.99 50.07 10.67
N ASN A 57 -54.95 50.03 9.83
CA ASN A 57 -54.67 48.82 9.06
C ASN A 57 -53.94 47.82 9.94
N VAL A 58 -54.69 46.89 10.52
CA VAL A 58 -54.17 45.83 11.41
C VAL A 58 -53.22 44.86 10.70
N ASN A 59 -53.03 44.95 9.39
CA ASN A 59 -52.09 44.12 8.62
C ASN A 59 -50.75 44.82 8.34
N VAL A 60 -50.51 46.01 8.89
CA VAL A 60 -49.27 46.76 8.67
C VAL A 60 -48.75 47.28 10.00
N VAL A 61 -47.58 46.81 10.41
CA VAL A 61 -46.88 47.29 11.62
C VAL A 61 -46.64 48.80 11.54
N GLY A 62 -46.92 49.50 12.63
CA GLY A 62 -46.73 50.95 12.72
C GLY A 62 -47.60 51.63 13.76
N LYS A 63 -47.36 52.93 13.94
CA LYS A 63 -48.17 53.79 14.81
C LYS A 63 -49.24 54.53 14.02
N TYR A 64 -50.48 54.38 14.46
CA TYR A 64 -51.66 54.98 13.88
C TYR A 64 -52.29 55.97 14.85
N LEU A 65 -52.81 57.07 14.31
CA LEU A 65 -53.55 58.07 15.07
C LEU A 65 -55.03 57.92 14.73
N ILE A 66 -55.86 57.73 15.74
CA ILE A 66 -57.32 57.74 15.62
C ILE A 66 -57.84 59.04 16.21
N GLU A 67 -58.54 59.85 15.40
CA GLU A 67 -59.25 61.04 15.88
C GLU A 67 -60.64 60.66 16.39
N TYR A 68 -61.04 61.18 17.56
CA TYR A 68 -62.38 60.98 18.11
C TYR A 68 -62.90 62.23 18.85
N GLU A 69 -64.22 62.37 18.96
CA GLU A 69 -64.89 63.45 19.71
C GLU A 69 -65.52 62.89 20.99
N SER A 70 -65.31 63.55 22.14
CA SER A 70 -65.97 63.22 23.41
C SER A 70 -66.33 64.49 24.18
N ASN A 71 -67.57 64.60 24.65
CA ASN A 71 -68.10 65.79 25.35
C ASN A 71 -67.86 67.14 24.62
N GLY A 72 -67.83 67.12 23.28
CA GLY A 72 -67.58 68.31 22.46
C GLY A 72 -66.11 68.69 22.31
N GLN A 73 -65.17 67.81 22.68
CA GLN A 73 -63.73 67.98 22.51
C GLN A 73 -63.14 66.90 21.59
N ASN A 74 -62.25 67.29 20.68
CA ASN A 74 -61.48 66.38 19.84
C ASN A 74 -60.29 65.81 20.62
N ASN A 75 -60.05 64.51 20.49
CA ASN A 75 -59.01 63.74 21.16
C ASN A 75 -58.31 62.82 20.15
N LEU A 76 -57.12 62.31 20.50
CA LEU A 76 -56.35 61.34 19.69
C LEU A 76 -56.04 60.10 20.52
N ILE A 77 -56.19 58.92 19.92
CA ILE A 77 -55.65 57.65 20.43
C ILE A 77 -54.49 57.23 19.54
N VAL A 78 -53.40 56.78 20.15
CA VAL A 78 -52.30 56.11 19.44
C VAL A 78 -52.53 54.61 19.53
N VAL A 79 -52.77 54.00 18.37
CA VAL A 79 -52.79 52.54 18.25
C VAL A 79 -51.49 52.12 17.59
N GLU A 80 -50.74 51.27 18.26
CA GLU A 80 -49.53 50.67 17.71
C GLU A 80 -49.87 49.26 17.22
N VAL A 81 -49.82 49.05 15.91
CA VAL A 81 -49.80 47.70 15.37
C VAL A 81 -48.37 47.21 15.51
N VAL A 82 -48.17 46.20 16.35
CA VAL A 82 -46.88 45.53 16.55
C VAL A 82 -46.95 44.15 15.92
N ASP A 83 -45.80 43.57 15.65
CA ASP A 83 -45.70 42.14 15.45
C ASP A 83 -45.03 41.55 16.70
N SER A 84 -45.74 40.66 17.39
CA SER A 84 -45.23 39.99 18.58
C SER A 84 -45.19 38.47 18.46
N SER A 85 -45.40 37.95 17.25
CA SER A 85 -45.26 36.52 16.98
C SER A 85 -43.79 36.22 16.67
N ASP A 86 -43.26 35.15 17.26
CA ASP A 86 -41.94 34.66 16.86
C ASP A 86 -42.05 34.01 15.47
N PRO A 87 -41.05 34.17 14.59
CA PRO A 87 -40.97 33.40 13.35
C PRO A 87 -40.85 31.90 13.64
N ASP A 88 -41.36 31.08 12.73
CA ASP A 88 -41.28 29.62 12.78
C ASP A 88 -40.04 29.13 12.02
N ILE A 89 -39.34 28.14 12.58
CA ILE A 89 -38.12 27.55 12.00
C ILE A 89 -38.12 26.02 12.12
N ASP A 90 -37.91 25.34 11.00
CA ASP A 90 -37.87 23.89 10.91
C ASP A 90 -36.56 23.41 10.25
N LEU A 91 -35.95 22.37 10.80
CA LEU A 91 -34.79 21.73 10.17
C LEU A 91 -35.19 21.03 8.87
N LYS A 92 -34.39 21.23 7.82
CA LYS A 92 -34.44 20.37 6.64
C LYS A 92 -33.77 19.04 6.95
N GLY A 93 -34.47 17.93 6.80
CA GLY A 93 -33.91 16.60 7.06
C GLY A 93 -33.78 16.28 8.55
N SER A 94 -32.80 15.46 8.92
CA SER A 94 -32.67 14.90 10.26
C SER A 94 -32.19 15.91 11.31
N THR A 95 -32.63 15.72 12.55
CA THR A 95 -32.15 16.44 13.75
C THR A 95 -30.75 15.99 14.18
N GLU A 96 -30.36 14.78 13.82
CA GLU A 96 -29.05 14.18 14.08
C GLU A 96 -28.47 13.66 12.75
N ILE A 97 -27.18 13.94 12.52
CA ILE A 97 -26.41 13.45 11.38
C ILE A 97 -25.18 12.72 11.91
N ASP A 98 -25.07 11.43 11.61
CA ASP A 98 -23.86 10.65 11.81
C ASP A 98 -22.91 10.89 10.63
N LEU A 99 -21.63 11.14 10.92
CA LEU A 99 -20.55 11.29 9.94
C LEU A 99 -19.39 10.38 10.29
N GLU A 100 -18.72 9.88 9.26
CA GLU A 100 -17.42 9.24 9.41
C GLU A 100 -16.32 10.28 9.64
N LEU A 101 -15.26 9.93 10.37
CA LEU A 101 -14.11 10.81 10.60
C LEU A 101 -13.49 11.24 9.25
N GLY A 102 -13.34 12.54 9.06
CA GLY A 102 -12.84 13.13 7.83
C GLY A 102 -13.87 13.28 6.69
N GLU A 103 -15.10 12.81 6.87
CA GLU A 103 -16.17 12.98 5.88
C GLU A 103 -16.61 14.45 5.74
N GLU A 104 -16.95 14.87 4.51
CA GLU A 104 -17.44 16.22 4.25
C GLU A 104 -18.85 16.41 4.84
N PHE A 105 -19.00 17.40 5.73
CA PHE A 105 -20.31 17.78 6.24
C PHE A 105 -21.04 18.73 5.26
N LEU A 106 -22.13 18.25 4.67
CA LEU A 106 -23.07 19.06 3.89
C LEU A 106 -24.28 19.41 4.75
N ASP A 107 -24.53 20.69 4.96
CA ASP A 107 -25.64 21.18 5.79
C ASP A 107 -26.96 21.30 4.98
N PRO A 108 -28.02 20.52 5.29
CA PRO A 108 -29.35 20.69 4.69
C PRO A 108 -30.03 22.06 4.90
N GLY A 109 -29.64 22.82 5.91
CA GLY A 109 -30.23 24.09 6.32
C GLY A 109 -31.59 23.94 7.02
N VAL A 110 -32.40 25.00 6.91
CA VAL A 110 -33.71 25.17 7.56
C VAL A 110 -34.75 25.73 6.57
N ASP A 111 -36.02 25.55 6.90
CA ASP A 111 -37.16 26.31 6.38
C ASP A 111 -37.64 27.30 7.44
N THR A 112 -38.12 28.47 7.02
CA THR A 112 -38.59 29.53 7.93
C THR A 112 -39.86 30.16 7.41
N SER A 113 -40.75 30.54 8.31
CA SER A 113 -41.97 31.30 7.98
C SER A 113 -42.35 32.27 9.10
N ASP A 114 -43.15 33.28 8.79
CA ASP A 114 -43.61 34.28 9.75
C ASP A 114 -44.99 34.83 9.33
N ASN A 115 -45.73 35.41 10.28
CA ASN A 115 -47.06 35.99 10.04
C ASN A 115 -47.00 37.34 9.29
N TYR A 116 -45.89 38.07 9.34
CA TYR A 116 -45.75 39.41 8.75
C TYR A 116 -44.59 39.54 7.76
N ASP A 117 -43.44 38.94 8.05
CA ASP A 117 -42.20 39.06 7.27
C ASP A 117 -42.05 37.96 6.22
N GLU A 118 -41.92 38.34 4.94
CA GLU A 118 -41.67 37.40 3.84
C GLU A 118 -40.18 37.02 3.69
N ASN A 119 -39.27 37.85 4.20
CA ASN A 119 -37.82 37.67 4.05
C ASN A 119 -37.15 37.71 5.43
N LEU A 120 -36.99 36.54 6.03
CA LEU A 120 -36.40 36.39 7.35
C LEU A 120 -34.87 36.24 7.26
N GLU A 121 -34.18 36.76 8.28
CA GLU A 121 -32.72 36.60 8.40
C GLU A 121 -32.42 35.36 9.26
N VAL A 122 -31.66 34.41 8.70
CA VAL A 122 -31.18 33.24 9.44
C VAL A 122 -29.70 33.38 9.73
N ARG A 123 -29.34 33.32 11.01
CA ARG A 123 -27.96 33.23 11.48
C ARG A 123 -27.62 31.79 11.80
N VAL A 124 -26.48 31.33 11.29
CA VAL A 124 -25.95 29.98 11.53
C VAL A 124 -24.69 30.08 12.40
N ASP A 125 -24.69 29.39 13.53
CA ASP A 125 -23.54 29.21 14.41
C ASP A 125 -23.19 27.72 14.46
N SER A 126 -22.04 27.34 13.89
CA SER A 126 -21.61 25.95 13.74
C SER A 126 -20.24 25.74 14.36
N ASN A 127 -20.13 24.70 15.20
CA ASN A 127 -18.87 24.23 15.75
C ASN A 127 -18.45 22.84 15.24
N VAL A 128 -19.04 22.38 14.12
CA VAL A 128 -18.76 21.05 13.56
C VAL A 128 -17.29 20.94 13.17
N ASP A 129 -16.61 19.94 13.75
CA ASP A 129 -15.23 19.59 13.45
C ASP A 129 -15.16 18.14 12.95
N ILE A 130 -15.03 18.00 11.63
CA ILE A 130 -14.98 16.70 10.96
C ILE A 130 -13.64 15.98 11.13
N GLN A 131 -12.63 16.63 11.73
CA GLN A 131 -11.30 16.04 11.92
C GLN A 131 -11.13 15.43 13.32
N ASN A 132 -12.13 15.56 14.19
CA ASN A 132 -12.09 15.06 15.55
C ASN A 132 -13.39 14.33 15.90
N ILE A 133 -13.29 13.14 16.50
CA ILE A 133 -14.43 12.38 17.00
C ILE A 133 -15.14 13.19 18.09
N GLY A 134 -16.47 13.28 18.01
CA GLY A 134 -17.25 14.03 18.98
C GLY A 134 -18.67 14.32 18.53
N GLU A 135 -19.40 14.99 19.42
CA GLU A 135 -20.72 15.55 19.13
C GLU A 135 -20.61 17.06 19.00
N TYR A 136 -21.11 17.57 17.89
CA TYR A 136 -21.10 18.98 17.52
C TYR A 136 -22.51 19.44 17.22
N THR A 137 -22.69 20.75 17.10
CA THR A 137 -23.99 21.37 16.90
C THR A 137 -23.94 22.44 15.82
N VAL A 138 -25.01 22.51 15.03
CA VAL A 138 -25.32 23.66 14.19
C VAL A 138 -26.57 24.32 14.77
N LYS A 139 -26.42 25.55 15.24
CA LYS A 139 -27.51 26.35 15.78
C LYS A 139 -27.98 27.35 14.74
N TYR A 140 -29.26 27.31 14.41
CA TYR A 140 -29.93 28.28 13.56
C TYR A 140 -30.75 29.20 14.43
N THR A 141 -30.64 30.50 14.20
CA THR A 141 -31.53 31.49 14.81
C THR A 141 -32.12 32.34 13.71
N VAL A 142 -33.45 32.37 13.64
CA VAL A 142 -34.18 33.22 12.71
C VAL A 142 -34.64 34.48 13.43
N TYR A 143 -34.55 35.62 12.75
CA TYR A 143 -35.02 36.90 13.25
C TYR A 143 -36.01 37.51 12.24
N ASP A 144 -37.07 38.12 12.77
CA ASP A 144 -37.98 38.96 12.00
C ASP A 144 -37.53 40.44 12.02
N SER A 145 -38.28 41.31 11.33
CA SER A 145 -37.97 42.74 11.28
C SER A 145 -38.40 43.52 12.53
N SER A 146 -39.23 42.91 13.38
CA SER A 146 -39.77 43.48 14.62
C SER A 146 -38.91 43.15 15.85
N GLY A 147 -37.93 42.25 15.69
CA GLY A 147 -36.98 41.82 16.70
C GLY A 147 -37.37 40.55 17.45
N ASN A 148 -38.39 39.82 17.00
CA ASN A 148 -38.74 38.49 17.51
C ASN A 148 -37.81 37.43 16.89
N SER A 149 -37.69 36.28 17.55
CA SER A 149 -36.72 35.26 17.12
C SER A 149 -37.04 33.87 17.66
N ASP A 150 -36.75 32.86 16.85
CA ASP A 150 -36.77 31.46 17.27
C ASP A 150 -35.48 30.72 16.88
N GLU A 151 -35.20 29.59 17.52
CA GLU A 151 -33.99 28.81 17.30
C GLU A 151 -34.22 27.30 17.22
N VAL A 152 -33.45 26.64 16.36
CA VAL A 152 -33.38 25.18 16.28
C VAL A 152 -31.93 24.72 16.18
N ILE A 153 -31.64 23.55 16.74
CA ILE A 153 -30.29 22.97 16.80
C ILE A 153 -30.28 21.62 16.09
N ARG A 154 -29.31 21.42 15.20
CA ARG A 154 -28.94 20.12 14.65
C ARG A 154 -27.71 19.58 15.37
N THR A 155 -27.73 18.31 15.75
CA THR A 155 -26.55 17.59 16.26
C THR A 155 -25.84 16.87 15.12
N VAL A 156 -24.50 16.95 15.09
CA VAL A 156 -23.64 16.20 14.18
C VAL A 156 -22.71 15.35 15.00
N LYS A 157 -22.74 14.04 14.79
CA LYS A 157 -21.95 13.07 15.53
C LYS A 157 -20.89 12.48 14.60
N VAL A 158 -19.63 12.77 14.90
CA VAL A 158 -18.49 12.25 14.14
C VAL A 158 -17.98 11.00 14.86
N THR A 159 -18.02 9.86 14.18
CA THR A 159 -17.50 8.58 14.66
C THR A 159 -16.47 8.05 13.67
N ASP A 160 -15.59 7.19 14.16
CA ASP A 160 -14.61 6.49 13.34
C ASP A 160 -14.92 5.00 13.32
N THR A 161 -15.27 4.49 12.15
CA THR A 161 -15.67 3.10 11.90
C THR A 161 -14.85 2.44 10.79
N VAL A 162 -13.89 3.18 10.21
CA VAL A 162 -13.08 2.72 9.08
C VAL A 162 -11.80 2.08 9.61
N ASN A 163 -11.50 0.88 9.12
CA ASN A 163 -10.25 0.21 9.48
C ASN A 163 -9.03 0.97 8.93
N PRO A 164 -7.89 0.96 9.66
CA PRO A 164 -6.64 1.51 9.13
C PRO A 164 -6.17 0.74 7.90
N ILE A 165 -5.45 1.44 7.02
CA ILE A 165 -4.75 0.83 5.89
C ILE A 165 -3.38 0.35 6.38
N ILE A 166 -3.00 -0.88 6.02
CA ILE A 166 -1.69 -1.48 6.36
C ILE A 166 -1.02 -2.03 5.10
N GLU A 167 0.29 -1.80 4.97
CA GLU A 167 1.11 -2.23 3.83
C GLU A 167 2.46 -2.80 4.32
N LEU A 168 2.92 -3.90 3.72
CA LEU A 168 4.24 -4.46 4.03
C LEU A 168 5.35 -3.60 3.43
N ILE A 169 6.45 -3.42 4.16
CA ILE A 169 7.69 -2.90 3.58
C ILE A 169 8.44 -4.09 3.00
N GLY A 170 8.57 -4.20 1.68
CA GLY A 170 9.25 -5.34 1.04
C GLY A 170 8.27 -6.46 0.64
N GLU A 171 8.82 -7.65 0.34
CA GLU A 171 8.04 -8.76 -0.23
C GLU A 171 7.10 -9.41 0.79
N ALA A 172 5.99 -9.98 0.29
CA ALA A 172 5.04 -10.74 1.10
C ALA A 172 5.52 -12.18 1.38
N ILE A 173 6.37 -12.72 0.49
CA ILE A 173 7.01 -14.03 0.64
C ILE A 173 8.51 -13.82 0.48
N VAL A 174 9.29 -14.24 1.47
CA VAL A 174 10.75 -14.16 1.46
C VAL A 174 11.30 -15.57 1.61
N SER A 175 12.23 -15.97 0.75
CA SER A 175 12.94 -17.25 0.85
C SER A 175 14.39 -16.99 1.27
N ILE A 176 14.86 -17.73 2.28
CA ILE A 176 16.23 -17.66 2.78
C ILE A 176 16.80 -19.06 2.97
N ASP A 177 18.11 -19.19 2.78
CA ASP A 177 18.83 -20.44 3.03
C ASP A 177 18.98 -20.68 4.54
N LEU A 178 18.90 -21.94 4.97
CA LEU A 178 19.06 -22.37 6.37
C LEU A 178 20.32 -21.76 7.00
N GLY A 179 20.16 -21.10 8.15
CA GLY A 179 21.22 -20.43 8.90
C GLY A 179 21.55 -19.01 8.44
N THR A 180 20.86 -18.49 7.41
CA THR A 180 20.97 -17.08 7.02
C THR A 180 20.14 -16.21 7.95
N GLU A 181 20.76 -15.19 8.56
CA GLU A 181 20.07 -14.26 9.44
C GLU A 181 18.91 -13.56 8.72
N TYR A 182 17.70 -13.72 9.25
CA TYR A 182 16.52 -13.01 8.76
C TYR A 182 16.26 -11.73 9.56
N ILE A 183 16.19 -10.59 8.86
CA ILE A 183 15.80 -9.30 9.43
C ILE A 183 14.45 -8.90 8.82
N ASP A 184 13.48 -8.63 9.68
CA ASP A 184 12.16 -8.21 9.25
C ASP A 184 12.14 -6.73 8.80
N ASP A 185 11.77 -6.49 7.54
CA ASP A 185 11.57 -5.14 6.99
C ASP A 185 10.36 -4.42 7.61
N GLY A 186 9.43 -5.18 8.21
CA GLY A 186 8.25 -4.65 8.89
C GLY A 186 7.11 -4.23 7.95
N ALA A 187 6.25 -3.34 8.46
CA ALA A 187 5.06 -2.82 7.80
C ALA A 187 4.81 -1.35 8.18
N VAL A 188 4.00 -0.65 7.39
CA VAL A 188 3.51 0.72 7.66
C VAL A 188 1.99 0.75 7.70
N CYS A 189 1.42 1.69 8.45
CA CYS A 189 -0.02 1.92 8.48
C CYS A 189 -0.35 3.41 8.25
N SER A 190 -1.55 3.67 7.75
CA SER A 190 -2.11 5.01 7.60
C SER A 190 -3.61 4.99 7.89
N ASP A 191 -4.10 6.03 8.56
CA ASP A 191 -5.50 6.23 8.88
C ASP A 191 -5.83 7.74 8.96
N TYR A 192 -7.11 8.11 9.06
CA TYR A 192 -7.51 9.50 9.34
C TYR A 192 -7.15 9.90 10.79
N SER A 193 -7.25 8.95 11.71
CA SER A 193 -6.69 9.06 13.06
C SER A 193 -5.24 8.52 13.09
N THR A 194 -4.64 8.43 14.28
CA THR A 194 -3.34 7.76 14.40
C THR A 194 -3.51 6.24 14.45
N CYS A 195 -2.60 5.50 13.81
CA CYS A 195 -2.58 4.03 13.85
C CYS A 195 -1.25 3.52 14.42
N GLN A 196 -1.28 2.34 15.05
CA GLN A 196 -0.12 1.63 15.59
C GLN A 196 -0.11 0.19 15.08
N ILE A 197 1.08 -0.40 14.91
CA ILE A 197 1.26 -1.77 14.44
C ILE A 197 1.75 -2.67 15.57
N GLU A 198 1.03 -3.76 15.81
CA GLU A 198 1.49 -4.89 16.63
C GLU A 198 2.02 -6.00 15.72
N VAL A 199 3.16 -6.59 16.07
CA VAL A 199 3.82 -7.66 15.31
C VAL A 199 3.78 -8.95 16.12
N GLU A 200 3.25 -10.01 15.53
CA GLU A 200 3.22 -11.35 16.09
C GLU A 200 3.89 -12.35 15.14
N GLY A 201 4.61 -13.31 15.70
CA GLY A 201 5.38 -14.29 14.94
C GLY A 201 6.89 -14.09 15.09
N ILE A 202 7.62 -15.19 15.00
CA ILE A 202 9.08 -15.23 15.00
C ILE A 202 9.53 -16.20 13.92
N VAL A 203 10.64 -15.88 13.26
CA VAL A 203 11.29 -16.77 12.31
C VAL A 203 12.45 -17.45 13.05
N ASP A 204 12.48 -18.78 13.02
CA ASP A 204 13.64 -19.55 13.45
C ASP A 204 14.46 -19.90 12.19
N ASP A 205 15.46 -19.08 11.89
CA ASP A 205 16.33 -19.24 10.73
C ASP A 205 17.29 -20.43 10.84
N GLY A 206 17.35 -21.09 12.01
CA GLY A 206 18.09 -22.32 12.25
C GLY A 206 17.30 -23.60 11.95
N VAL A 207 16.02 -23.49 11.59
CA VAL A 207 15.15 -24.64 11.30
C VAL A 207 14.42 -24.42 9.98
N SER A 208 14.54 -25.37 9.07
CA SER A 208 13.83 -25.33 7.80
C SER A 208 12.32 -25.39 8.01
N GLY A 209 11.57 -24.60 7.23
CA GLY A 209 10.13 -24.47 7.41
C GLY A 209 9.55 -23.18 6.85
N SER A 210 8.24 -23.04 7.00
CA SER A 210 7.49 -21.84 6.65
C SER A 210 7.02 -21.16 7.93
N TYR A 211 7.41 -19.89 8.09
CA TYR A 211 7.12 -19.06 9.24
C TYR A 211 6.18 -17.91 8.83
N GLU A 212 5.17 -17.63 9.64
CA GLU A 212 4.27 -16.49 9.42
C GLU A 212 4.58 -15.37 10.42
N ILE A 213 4.72 -14.14 9.91
CA ILE A 213 4.70 -12.91 10.69
C ILE A 213 3.40 -12.19 10.38
N ILE A 214 2.64 -11.82 11.41
CA ILE A 214 1.36 -11.13 11.31
C ILE A 214 1.54 -9.71 11.84
N TYR A 215 1.20 -8.73 11.02
CA TYR A 215 1.14 -7.32 11.40
C TYR A 215 -0.32 -6.93 11.57
N THR A 216 -0.66 -6.33 12.70
CA THR A 216 -2.02 -5.83 12.97
C THR A 216 -1.96 -4.34 13.24
N ALA A 217 -2.51 -3.55 12.32
CA ALA A 217 -2.74 -2.12 12.53
C ALA A 217 -4.01 -1.91 13.34
N THR A 218 -3.94 -1.08 14.38
CA THR A 218 -5.08 -0.64 15.19
C THR A 218 -5.06 0.89 15.25
N ASP A 219 -6.20 1.52 15.00
CA ASP A 219 -6.39 2.97 15.15
C ASP A 219 -6.80 3.38 16.58
N GLU A 220 -7.04 4.66 16.83
CA GLU A 220 -7.45 5.17 18.15
C GLU A 220 -8.85 4.71 18.58
N SER A 221 -9.72 4.40 17.63
CA SER A 221 -11.10 3.95 17.84
C SER A 221 -11.20 2.43 18.04
N GLY A 222 -10.10 1.72 17.80
CA GLY A 222 -9.98 0.28 17.94
C GLY A 222 -10.36 -0.51 16.69
N ASN A 223 -10.53 0.13 15.53
CA ASN A 223 -10.71 -0.58 14.28
C ASN A 223 -9.37 -1.21 13.86
N LYS A 224 -9.43 -2.37 13.17
CA LYS A 224 -8.25 -3.21 12.96
C LYS A 224 -8.18 -3.77 11.55
N ASN A 225 -6.96 -3.85 11.04
CA ASN A 225 -6.65 -4.55 9.81
C ASN A 225 -5.32 -5.30 9.96
N SER A 226 -5.20 -6.46 9.32
CA SER A 226 -4.00 -7.31 9.45
C SER A 226 -3.49 -7.76 8.09
N ILE A 227 -2.17 -7.83 7.95
CA ILE A 227 -1.47 -8.40 6.81
C ILE A 227 -0.40 -9.39 7.29
N LYS A 228 0.01 -10.32 6.43
CA LYS A 228 0.97 -11.36 6.77
C LYS A 228 2.17 -11.36 5.83
N ARG A 229 3.33 -11.68 6.39
CA ARG A 229 4.52 -12.09 5.65
C ARG A 229 4.80 -13.57 5.90
N THR A 230 5.16 -14.29 4.85
CA THR A 230 5.65 -15.67 4.94
C THR A 230 7.15 -15.70 4.68
N VAL A 231 7.89 -16.34 5.58
CA VAL A 231 9.33 -16.57 5.42
C VAL A 231 9.57 -18.07 5.26
N GLU A 232 10.13 -18.45 4.12
CA GLU A 232 10.48 -19.83 3.79
C GLU A 232 11.97 -20.04 4.05
N VAL A 233 12.28 -20.75 5.13
CA VAL A 233 13.64 -21.20 5.44
C VAL A 233 13.83 -22.54 4.75
N ILE A 234 14.61 -22.54 3.68
CA ILE A 234 14.87 -23.73 2.88
C ILE A 234 16.21 -24.34 3.27
N GLU A 235 16.24 -25.66 3.47
CA GLU A 235 17.54 -26.35 3.50
C GLU A 235 18.16 -26.20 2.12
N GLU A 236 19.45 -25.90 2.09
CA GLU A 236 20.21 -26.09 0.86
C GLU A 236 20.02 -27.56 0.49
N ASN A 237 19.34 -27.81 -0.63
CA ASN A 237 18.98 -29.15 -1.04
C ASN A 237 20.27 -29.85 -1.48
N THR A 238 21.02 -30.40 -0.53
CA THR A 238 21.98 -31.44 -0.82
C THR A 238 21.13 -32.64 -1.19
N GLU A 239 20.76 -32.75 -2.47
CA GLU A 239 20.43 -34.05 -3.04
C GLU A 239 21.48 -35.03 -2.52
N GLU A 240 21.06 -36.19 -2.00
CA GLU A 240 22.00 -37.25 -1.60
C GLU A 240 23.02 -37.42 -2.72
N ILE A 241 24.25 -36.95 -2.48
CA ILE A 241 25.29 -37.01 -3.47
C ILE A 241 25.54 -38.49 -3.72
N ASN A 242 25.16 -38.98 -4.89
CA ASN A 242 25.44 -40.34 -5.30
C ASN A 242 26.96 -40.46 -5.57
N LEU A 243 27.71 -40.71 -4.49
CA LEU A 243 29.15 -40.92 -4.51
C LEU A 243 29.54 -42.27 -5.16
N ASP A 244 28.57 -43.17 -5.35
CA ASP A 244 28.74 -44.51 -5.94
C ASP A 244 28.79 -44.48 -7.48
N LEU A 245 29.57 -43.54 -8.02
CA LEU A 245 29.76 -43.45 -9.46
C LEU A 245 30.59 -44.65 -9.96
N VAL A 246 29.97 -45.55 -10.73
CA VAL A 246 30.66 -46.72 -11.28
C VAL A 246 31.57 -46.28 -12.42
N ILE A 247 32.88 -46.52 -12.28
CA ILE A 247 33.87 -46.26 -13.33
C ILE A 247 33.99 -47.52 -14.21
N ASN A 248 33.37 -47.47 -15.38
CA ASN A 248 33.55 -48.49 -16.41
C ASN A 248 34.96 -48.39 -17.01
N LYS A 249 35.56 -49.52 -17.40
CA LYS A 249 36.93 -49.53 -17.94
C LYS A 249 36.97 -50.12 -19.34
N ASN A 250 37.56 -49.38 -20.27
CA ASN A 250 37.97 -49.87 -21.59
C ASN A 250 39.35 -49.31 -21.93
N LEU A 251 40.35 -49.78 -21.18
CA LEU A 251 41.71 -49.25 -21.23
C LEU A 251 42.40 -49.59 -22.55
N LEU A 252 43.14 -48.63 -23.09
CA LEU A 252 44.12 -48.88 -24.14
C LEU A 252 45.23 -49.81 -23.63
N ASP A 253 45.72 -50.67 -24.53
CA ASP A 253 46.92 -51.47 -24.26
C ASP A 253 48.13 -50.54 -24.02
N LEU A 254 49.02 -50.89 -23.09
CA LEU A 254 50.19 -50.06 -22.75
C LEU A 254 51.15 -49.84 -23.94
N SER A 255 51.13 -50.71 -24.95
CA SER A 255 51.89 -50.52 -26.19
C SER A 255 51.22 -49.58 -27.19
N HIS A 256 50.00 -49.12 -26.93
CA HIS A 256 49.26 -48.25 -27.82
C HIS A 256 49.89 -46.86 -27.90
N LYS A 257 50.04 -46.31 -29.10
CA LYS A 257 50.71 -45.00 -29.35
C LYS A 257 50.11 -43.80 -28.57
N LYS A 258 48.85 -43.91 -28.16
CA LYS A 258 48.13 -42.89 -27.40
C LYS A 258 48.43 -42.94 -25.90
N VAL A 259 49.06 -44.01 -25.43
CA VAL A 259 49.57 -44.16 -24.07
C VAL A 259 50.98 -43.58 -24.05
N GLY A 260 51.20 -42.58 -23.21
CA GLY A 260 52.49 -41.92 -23.07
C GLY A 260 53.40 -42.64 -22.08
N TYR A 261 54.20 -41.84 -21.38
CA TYR A 261 55.14 -42.28 -20.37
C TYR A 261 54.46 -42.51 -19.02
N GLU A 262 55.11 -43.27 -18.14
CA GLU A 262 54.72 -43.34 -16.73
C GLU A 262 54.64 -41.94 -16.10
N MET A 263 53.66 -41.78 -15.22
CA MET A 263 53.29 -40.53 -14.57
C MET A 263 52.78 -40.81 -13.16
N THR A 264 53.05 -39.89 -12.24
CA THR A 264 52.29 -39.75 -10.99
C THR A 264 51.52 -38.44 -11.10
N PRO A 265 50.17 -38.48 -11.10
CA PRO A 265 49.39 -37.28 -11.32
C PRO A 265 49.49 -36.33 -10.12
N THR A 266 49.66 -35.04 -10.43
CA THR A 266 49.71 -33.94 -9.46
C THR A 266 48.69 -32.85 -9.78
N TYR A 267 48.07 -32.92 -10.97
CA TYR A 267 47.03 -32.02 -11.46
C TYR A 267 45.85 -32.81 -12.03
N ILE A 268 44.71 -32.16 -12.17
CA ILE A 268 43.59 -32.64 -12.99
C ILE A 268 43.20 -31.52 -13.94
N VAL A 269 43.12 -31.83 -15.23
CA VAL A 269 42.69 -30.89 -16.27
C VAL A 269 41.28 -31.27 -16.71
N ILE A 270 40.36 -30.31 -16.58
CA ILE A 270 38.96 -30.46 -16.99
C ILE A 270 38.79 -30.01 -18.44
N HIS A 271 38.06 -30.82 -19.21
CA HIS A 271 37.77 -30.58 -20.62
C HIS A 271 36.28 -30.71 -20.91
N ASN A 272 35.85 -30.10 -22.01
CA ASN A 272 34.61 -30.42 -22.68
C ASN A 272 34.93 -31.00 -24.06
N THR A 273 34.25 -32.08 -24.44
CA THR A 273 34.56 -32.80 -25.69
C THR A 273 34.32 -31.96 -26.95
N GLY A 274 33.42 -30.97 -26.88
CA GLY A 274 33.05 -30.16 -28.04
C GLY A 274 32.25 -30.94 -29.07
N ASN A 275 31.44 -31.89 -28.63
CA ASN A 275 30.52 -32.66 -29.47
C ASN A 275 29.30 -33.17 -28.67
N THR A 276 28.53 -34.08 -29.27
CA THR A 276 27.31 -34.67 -28.68
C THR A 276 27.43 -36.19 -28.42
N ALA A 277 28.65 -36.74 -28.43
CA ALA A 277 28.87 -38.17 -28.18
C ALA A 277 28.77 -38.47 -26.67
N SER A 278 28.37 -39.70 -26.33
CA SER A 278 28.38 -40.21 -24.95
C SER A 278 29.80 -40.54 -24.47
N ALA A 279 29.98 -40.66 -23.15
CA ALA A 279 31.26 -41.03 -22.55
C ALA A 279 31.78 -42.39 -23.07
N TYR A 280 30.90 -43.37 -23.20
CA TYR A 280 31.23 -44.67 -23.82
C TYR A 280 31.78 -44.52 -25.24
N ASN A 281 31.15 -43.69 -26.07
CA ASN A 281 31.56 -43.49 -27.46
C ASN A 281 32.90 -42.74 -27.57
N GLU A 282 33.16 -41.79 -26.67
CA GLU A 282 34.44 -41.10 -26.57
C GLU A 282 35.59 -42.07 -26.28
N ILE A 283 35.42 -42.93 -25.27
CA ILE A 283 36.44 -43.92 -24.92
C ILE A 283 36.61 -44.97 -26.03
N ASN A 284 35.53 -45.44 -26.65
CA ASN A 284 35.65 -46.36 -27.79
C ASN A 284 36.35 -45.74 -29.00
N TYR A 285 36.20 -44.44 -29.22
CA TYR A 285 36.88 -43.75 -30.31
C TYR A 285 38.41 -43.74 -30.15
N LEU A 286 38.93 -43.84 -28.91
CA LEU A 286 40.37 -43.99 -28.67
C LEU A 286 40.96 -45.27 -29.30
N HIS A 287 40.14 -46.33 -29.43
CA HIS A 287 40.49 -47.63 -30.01
C HIS A 287 40.33 -47.68 -31.54
N ASN A 288 39.83 -46.62 -32.16
CA ASN A 288 39.60 -46.58 -33.61
C ASN A 288 40.95 -46.61 -34.37
N THR A 289 41.22 -47.72 -35.07
CA THR A 289 42.46 -47.93 -35.82
C THR A 289 42.66 -46.97 -36.99
N ASN A 290 41.58 -46.34 -37.49
CA ASN A 290 41.67 -45.29 -38.51
C ASN A 290 42.04 -43.92 -37.91
N ASN A 291 41.99 -43.75 -36.59
CA ASN A 291 42.41 -42.52 -35.92
C ASN A 291 43.94 -42.45 -35.86
N THR A 292 44.54 -41.62 -36.72
CA THR A 292 45.99 -41.45 -36.76
C THR A 292 46.52 -40.55 -35.65
N SER A 293 45.67 -39.79 -34.95
CA SER A 293 46.07 -38.88 -33.87
C SER A 293 46.65 -39.59 -32.65
N PHE A 294 47.54 -38.91 -31.94
CA PHE A 294 48.05 -39.30 -30.62
C PHE A 294 47.14 -38.85 -29.48
N THR A 295 46.20 -37.92 -29.74
CA THR A 295 45.29 -37.36 -28.73
C THR A 295 44.56 -38.45 -27.96
N SER A 296 44.53 -38.28 -26.64
CA SER A 296 43.91 -39.19 -25.69
C SER A 296 43.67 -38.49 -24.36
N PHE A 297 42.82 -39.09 -23.52
CA PHE A 297 42.43 -38.59 -22.21
C PHE A 297 42.14 -39.79 -21.30
N HIS A 298 42.10 -39.56 -19.99
CA HIS A 298 42.01 -40.64 -19.01
C HIS A 298 40.56 -41.08 -18.81
N PHE A 299 39.66 -40.12 -18.70
CA PHE A 299 38.24 -40.35 -18.45
C PHE A 299 37.35 -39.56 -19.41
N ALA A 300 36.20 -40.14 -19.75
CA ALA A 300 35.06 -39.41 -20.26
C ALA A 300 33.87 -39.58 -19.32
N VAL A 301 33.07 -38.53 -19.16
CA VAL A 301 31.94 -38.47 -18.24
C VAL A 301 30.72 -37.90 -18.97
N ASP A 302 29.58 -38.55 -18.85
CA ASP A 302 28.29 -37.99 -19.29
C ASP A 302 27.25 -38.05 -18.17
N GLU A 303 25.98 -37.77 -18.48
CA GLU A 303 24.91 -37.71 -17.50
C GLU A 303 24.61 -39.06 -16.82
N ASN A 304 24.97 -40.19 -17.44
CA ASN A 304 24.65 -41.53 -16.94
C ASN A 304 25.86 -42.28 -16.40
N GLU A 305 27.05 -42.05 -16.95
CA GLU A 305 28.19 -42.94 -16.72
C GLU A 305 29.56 -42.28 -16.85
N VAL A 306 30.57 -42.91 -16.23
CA VAL A 306 31.99 -42.60 -16.40
C VAL A 306 32.71 -43.79 -17.01
N TRP A 307 33.55 -43.50 -18.00
CA TRP A 307 34.44 -44.48 -18.62
C TRP A 307 35.90 -44.06 -18.52
N GLN A 308 36.74 -44.97 -18.06
CA GLN A 308 38.19 -44.86 -18.06
C GLN A 308 38.77 -45.53 -19.32
N GLY A 309 39.52 -44.76 -20.12
CA GLY A 309 40.20 -45.24 -21.34
C GLY A 309 41.71 -45.35 -21.20
N MET A 310 42.31 -44.72 -20.19
CA MET A 310 43.74 -44.83 -19.90
C MET A 310 44.00 -45.03 -18.42
N ASP A 311 45.02 -45.84 -18.13
CA ASP A 311 45.57 -46.00 -16.79
C ASP A 311 46.18 -44.67 -16.34
N THR A 312 45.80 -44.19 -15.15
CA THR A 312 46.24 -42.92 -14.55
C THR A 312 47.71 -42.91 -14.14
N ASN A 313 48.38 -44.07 -14.13
CA ASN A 313 49.83 -44.18 -13.98
C ASN A 313 50.59 -43.87 -15.28
N TYR A 314 49.90 -43.62 -16.39
CA TYR A 314 50.49 -43.27 -17.68
C TYR A 314 49.85 -42.00 -18.21
N ASN A 315 50.67 -41.16 -18.80
CA ASN A 315 50.23 -39.86 -19.29
C ASN A 315 49.36 -39.99 -20.55
N ALA A 316 48.33 -39.17 -20.66
CA ALA A 316 47.52 -39.00 -21.85
C ALA A 316 47.92 -37.72 -22.62
N TRP A 317 47.51 -37.62 -23.89
CA TRP A 317 47.83 -36.47 -24.75
C TRP A 317 46.61 -35.56 -24.95
N HIS A 318 46.23 -34.83 -23.90
CA HIS A 318 44.98 -34.05 -23.83
C HIS A 318 45.18 -32.53 -23.69
N ALA A 319 46.27 -32.05 -23.09
CA ALA A 319 46.46 -30.65 -22.70
C ALA A 319 47.12 -29.76 -23.77
N GLY A 320 47.69 -30.37 -24.81
CA GLY A 320 48.25 -29.62 -25.95
C GLY A 320 49.56 -28.85 -25.67
N ASP A 321 50.23 -29.11 -24.54
CA ASP A 321 51.39 -28.34 -24.06
C ASP A 321 52.73 -29.10 -24.15
N GLY A 322 52.79 -30.13 -25.00
CA GLY A 322 54.00 -30.91 -25.29
C GLY A 322 54.28 -32.05 -24.29
N ASP A 323 55.49 -32.61 -24.35
CA ASP A 323 55.89 -33.84 -23.64
C ASP A 323 56.97 -33.64 -22.56
N GLY A 324 57.30 -32.37 -22.27
CA GLY A 324 58.24 -32.02 -21.21
C GLY A 324 57.74 -32.49 -19.83
N VAL A 325 58.64 -32.84 -18.92
CA VAL A 325 58.28 -33.42 -17.61
C VAL A 325 57.35 -32.55 -16.75
N ASN A 326 57.33 -31.24 -16.99
CA ASN A 326 56.47 -30.29 -16.29
C ASN A 326 55.18 -29.94 -17.07
N SER A 327 54.95 -30.55 -18.24
CA SER A 327 53.74 -30.31 -19.00
C SER A 327 52.55 -31.01 -18.33
N TYR A 328 51.36 -30.44 -18.48
CA TYR A 328 50.12 -31.00 -18.00
C TYR A 328 49.77 -32.30 -18.69
N ASN A 329 50.17 -32.51 -19.96
CA ASN A 329 50.12 -33.86 -20.54
C ASN A 329 50.90 -34.89 -19.72
N ARG A 330 51.95 -34.50 -19.00
CA ARG A 330 52.91 -35.38 -18.29
C ARG A 330 52.70 -35.45 -16.78
N ASN A 331 51.83 -34.62 -16.20
CA ASN A 331 51.63 -34.59 -14.74
C ASN A 331 50.15 -34.48 -14.32
N SER A 332 49.20 -34.61 -15.25
CA SER A 332 47.78 -34.45 -14.95
C SER A 332 46.88 -35.58 -15.46
N ILE A 333 45.78 -35.80 -14.73
CA ILE A 333 44.64 -36.59 -15.20
C ILE A 333 43.78 -35.69 -16.10
N GLY A 334 43.32 -36.22 -17.22
CA GLY A 334 42.47 -35.53 -18.19
C GLY A 334 41.05 -36.09 -18.14
N ILE A 335 40.09 -35.26 -17.75
CA ILE A 335 38.67 -35.61 -17.66
C ILE A 335 37.90 -34.85 -18.75
N GLU A 336 37.30 -35.58 -19.68
CA GLU A 336 36.45 -35.05 -20.74
C GLU A 336 34.97 -35.12 -20.35
N ILE A 337 34.32 -33.98 -20.22
CA ILE A 337 32.87 -33.89 -20.02
C ILE A 337 32.21 -33.95 -21.39
N ALA A 338 31.54 -35.07 -21.65
CA ALA A 338 30.94 -35.39 -22.92
C ALA A 338 29.63 -34.64 -23.15
N LYS A 339 29.10 -34.73 -24.37
CA LYS A 339 27.86 -34.07 -24.81
C LYS A 339 27.81 -32.54 -24.63
N SER A 340 28.95 -31.86 -24.50
CA SER A 340 28.98 -30.42 -24.22
C SER A 340 28.33 -29.51 -25.27
N LEU A 341 28.01 -30.03 -26.47
CA LEU A 341 27.26 -29.30 -27.52
C LEU A 341 25.77 -29.70 -27.62
N THR A 342 25.25 -30.51 -26.68
CA THR A 342 23.80 -30.79 -26.65
C THR A 342 23.01 -29.54 -26.24
N HIS A 343 21.76 -29.45 -26.70
CA HIS A 343 20.84 -28.37 -26.35
C HIS A 343 20.03 -28.65 -25.08
N ASP A 344 20.26 -29.82 -24.47
CA ASP A 344 19.61 -30.23 -23.24
C ASP A 344 20.48 -29.81 -22.04
N ASP A 345 20.06 -28.75 -21.37
CA ASP A 345 20.76 -28.17 -20.23
C ASP A 345 20.80 -29.13 -19.03
N GLU A 346 19.75 -29.93 -18.81
CA GLU A 346 19.70 -30.91 -17.72
C GLU A 346 20.76 -32.02 -17.91
N THR A 347 20.89 -32.53 -19.14
CA THR A 347 21.96 -33.49 -19.50
C THR A 347 23.35 -32.90 -19.22
N LYS A 348 23.60 -31.64 -19.57
CA LYS A 348 24.91 -30.99 -19.36
C LYS A 348 25.17 -30.70 -17.88
N ASP A 349 24.14 -30.30 -17.13
CA ASP A 349 24.21 -30.07 -15.69
C ASP A 349 24.60 -31.37 -14.99
N GLN A 350 23.91 -32.47 -15.30
CA GLN A 350 24.20 -33.79 -14.73
C GLN A 350 25.58 -34.32 -15.13
N ALA A 351 26.00 -34.15 -16.39
CA ALA A 351 27.35 -34.54 -16.83
C ALA A 351 28.44 -33.73 -16.11
N THR A 352 28.21 -32.44 -15.88
CA THR A 352 29.12 -31.55 -15.14
C THR A 352 29.21 -31.96 -13.67
N TYR A 353 28.07 -32.27 -13.06
CA TYR A 353 28.00 -32.79 -11.69
C TYR A 353 28.75 -34.12 -11.55
N ASN A 354 28.49 -35.09 -12.44
CA ASN A 354 29.20 -36.38 -12.45
C ASN A 354 30.72 -36.20 -12.62
N ALA A 355 31.15 -35.21 -13.41
CA ALA A 355 32.56 -34.87 -13.56
C ALA A 355 33.15 -34.24 -12.29
N ALA A 356 32.37 -33.44 -11.56
CA ALA A 356 32.79 -32.90 -10.26
C ALA A 356 32.98 -34.04 -9.23
N VAL A 357 32.05 -35.01 -9.18
CA VAL A 357 32.17 -36.22 -8.34
C VAL A 357 33.42 -37.02 -8.69
N LEU A 358 33.67 -37.27 -9.98
CA LEU A 358 34.89 -37.95 -10.42
C LEU A 358 36.16 -37.18 -10.04
N THR A 359 36.15 -35.86 -10.20
CA THR A 359 37.28 -34.99 -9.86
C THR A 359 37.61 -35.06 -8.38
N ALA A 360 36.60 -34.95 -7.50
CA ALA A 360 36.77 -35.07 -6.05
C ALA A 360 37.34 -36.46 -5.65
N ARG A 361 36.87 -37.54 -6.29
CA ARG A 361 37.43 -38.88 -6.07
C ARG A 361 38.89 -39.00 -6.47
N MET A 362 39.28 -38.41 -7.61
CA MET A 362 40.67 -38.39 -8.05
C MET A 362 41.55 -37.51 -7.16
N MET A 363 41.01 -36.39 -6.64
CA MET A 363 41.68 -35.59 -5.62
C MET A 363 42.01 -36.43 -4.38
N LEU A 364 41.04 -37.21 -3.89
CA LEU A 364 41.24 -38.07 -2.73
C LEU A 364 42.23 -39.21 -3.01
N GLU A 365 42.08 -39.91 -4.14
CA GLU A 365 42.91 -41.07 -4.50
C GLU A 365 44.39 -40.70 -4.65
N TYR A 366 44.68 -39.53 -5.25
CA TYR A 366 46.04 -39.10 -5.56
C TYR A 366 46.56 -37.99 -4.65
N ASN A 367 45.78 -37.57 -3.64
CA ASN A 367 46.09 -36.45 -2.75
C ASN A 367 46.43 -35.17 -3.53
N ILE A 368 45.61 -34.85 -4.53
CA ILE A 368 45.72 -33.65 -5.38
C ILE A 368 44.88 -32.54 -4.75
N PRO A 369 45.46 -31.38 -4.42
CA PRO A 369 44.72 -30.31 -3.79
C PRO A 369 43.90 -29.49 -4.80
N ILE A 370 42.87 -28.78 -4.34
CA ILE A 370 41.89 -28.09 -5.19
C ILE A 370 42.53 -27.01 -6.10
N GLU A 371 43.65 -26.40 -5.68
CA GLU A 371 44.42 -25.46 -6.49
C GLU A 371 45.02 -26.10 -7.76
N ASN A 372 45.18 -27.42 -7.77
CA ASN A 372 45.71 -28.17 -8.90
C ASN A 372 44.62 -28.74 -9.83
N ILE A 373 43.37 -28.33 -9.63
CA ILE A 373 42.28 -28.54 -10.58
C ILE A 373 42.25 -27.33 -11.51
N ILE A 374 42.57 -27.56 -12.79
CA ILE A 374 42.77 -26.52 -13.79
C ILE A 374 42.01 -26.82 -15.08
N THR A 375 41.94 -25.85 -15.96
CA THR A 375 41.30 -25.97 -17.28
C THR A 375 42.33 -26.28 -18.37
N HIS A 376 41.87 -26.77 -19.52
CA HIS A 376 42.71 -26.82 -20.72
C HIS A 376 43.18 -25.41 -21.12
N TYR A 377 42.35 -24.38 -20.86
CA TYR A 377 42.75 -22.99 -21.07
C TYR A 377 43.98 -22.61 -20.24
N ASP A 378 44.04 -23.00 -18.97
CA ASP A 378 45.23 -22.78 -18.12
C ASP A 378 46.46 -23.53 -18.64
N ALA A 379 46.24 -24.72 -19.21
CA ALA A 379 47.33 -25.55 -19.73
C ALA A 379 47.94 -25.05 -21.04
N SER A 380 47.13 -24.57 -22.00
CA SER A 380 47.63 -24.19 -23.34
C SER A 380 46.92 -23.02 -24.01
N GLY A 381 45.93 -22.40 -23.35
CA GLY A 381 45.14 -21.28 -23.88
C GLY A 381 43.98 -21.70 -24.78
N LYS A 382 43.70 -23.00 -24.95
CA LYS A 382 42.51 -23.47 -25.68
C LYS A 382 41.25 -23.14 -24.87
N TYR A 383 40.25 -22.52 -25.50
CA TYR A 383 38.94 -22.25 -24.86
C TYR A 383 38.18 -23.54 -24.56
N CYS A 384 38.50 -24.15 -23.42
CA CYS A 384 38.01 -25.43 -22.96
C CYS A 384 38.29 -25.53 -21.44
N PRO A 385 37.32 -25.90 -20.60
CA PRO A 385 35.96 -26.39 -20.90
C PRO A 385 34.97 -25.26 -21.24
N HIS A 386 34.50 -25.19 -22.49
CA HIS A 386 33.69 -24.08 -23.00
C HIS A 386 32.29 -23.98 -22.36
N ASP A 387 31.58 -25.09 -22.18
CA ASP A 387 30.23 -25.08 -21.60
C ASP A 387 30.28 -24.63 -20.13
N ILE A 388 31.32 -25.04 -19.39
CA ILE A 388 31.54 -24.55 -18.02
C ILE A 388 31.82 -23.05 -18.00
N PHE A 389 32.69 -22.55 -18.89
CA PHE A 389 32.98 -21.12 -18.98
C PHE A 389 31.73 -20.31 -19.33
N ASP A 390 30.91 -20.80 -20.25
CA ASP A 390 29.74 -20.08 -20.74
C ASP A 390 28.57 -20.06 -19.73
N ARG A 391 28.41 -21.13 -18.92
CA ARG A 391 27.22 -21.32 -18.07
C ARG A 391 27.43 -21.00 -16.59
N TYR A 392 28.57 -21.36 -16.02
CA TYR A 392 28.79 -21.25 -14.56
C TYR A 392 30.04 -20.47 -14.17
N GLY A 393 31.07 -20.47 -15.02
CA GLY A 393 32.42 -20.09 -14.65
C GLY A 393 33.15 -21.21 -13.90
N PHE A 394 34.47 -21.30 -14.09
CA PHE A 394 35.25 -22.41 -13.55
C PHE A 394 35.38 -22.40 -12.03
N ASP A 395 35.34 -21.23 -11.38
CA ASP A 395 35.38 -21.14 -9.92
C ASP A 395 34.17 -21.84 -9.28
N ARG A 396 32.97 -21.70 -9.85
CA ARG A 396 31.78 -22.42 -9.37
C ARG A 396 31.91 -23.94 -9.51
N PHE A 397 32.55 -24.41 -10.57
CA PHE A 397 32.85 -25.84 -10.71
C PHE A 397 33.83 -26.31 -9.63
N LYS A 398 34.85 -25.51 -9.30
CA LYS A 398 35.78 -25.82 -8.20
C LYS A 398 35.09 -25.82 -6.84
N ASP A 399 34.20 -24.88 -6.59
CA ASP A 399 33.39 -24.84 -5.36
C ASP A 399 32.55 -26.12 -5.23
N LEU A 400 31.87 -26.54 -6.31
CA LEU A 400 31.12 -27.80 -6.34
C LEU A 400 32.02 -29.02 -6.07
N VAL A 401 33.19 -29.08 -6.70
CA VAL A 401 34.18 -30.16 -6.45
C VAL A 401 34.62 -30.17 -4.99
N GLN A 402 34.90 -29.01 -4.39
CA GLN A 402 35.32 -28.90 -3.00
C GLN A 402 34.20 -29.33 -2.05
N THR A 403 32.96 -28.90 -2.29
CA THR A 403 31.79 -29.35 -1.52
C THR A 403 31.63 -30.87 -1.57
N ILE A 404 31.74 -31.48 -2.75
CA ILE A 404 31.68 -32.94 -2.88
C ILE A 404 32.88 -33.61 -2.17
N TYR A 405 34.09 -33.08 -2.32
CA TYR A 405 35.28 -33.61 -1.68
C TYR A 405 35.15 -33.63 -0.16
N ASP A 406 34.65 -32.55 0.43
CA ASP A 406 34.45 -32.43 1.89
C ASP A 406 33.37 -33.38 2.41
N GLN A 407 32.44 -33.83 1.56
CA GLN A 407 31.45 -34.85 1.90
C GLN A 407 31.98 -36.29 1.77
N ILE A 408 33.03 -36.53 0.98
CA ILE A 408 33.68 -37.84 0.85
C ILE A 408 34.60 -38.13 2.04
N LEU A 409 35.24 -37.09 2.61
CA LEU A 409 36.13 -37.16 3.78
C LEU A 409 35.39 -37.58 5.06
#